data_AF-A0A336N0U9-F1
#
_entry.id   AF-A0A336N0U9-F1
#
_cell.length_a   1.000
_cell.length_b   1.000
_cell.length_c   1.000
_cell.angle_alpha   90.00
_cell.angle_beta   90.00
_cell.angle_gamma   90.00
#
_symmetry.space_group_name_H-M   'P 1'
#
loop_
_entity.id
_entity.type
_entity.pdbx_description
1 polymer ?
#
loop_
_entity_poly.entity_id
_entity_poly.type
_entity_poly.pdbx_seq_one_letter_code
_entity_poly.pdbx_strand_id
1 'polypeptide(L)'
;MAVSINVSAPYHPTPRYIRIFLASFFLYSMHFSAAYQSFLVSVITQPRYQKQVKDQEMAVSYGFTFTGSENVLSYLHRNDSTTKYIRDHFVPCKNIDKCLAELITDETKAVATSRLHAENNKVVTDEHIFCFPRSSNIHSYAVKMLVRKDYHLL
;
A
#
# COMPACT_ATOMS: atom_id res chain seq x y z
N MET A 1 -3.43 -41.37 -13.25
CA MET A 1 -2.36 -40.41 -12.91
C MET A 1 -1.61 -39.88 -14.13
N ALA A 2 -1.14 -40.70 -15.08
CA ALA A 2 -0.42 -40.18 -16.26
C ALA A 2 -1.26 -39.26 -17.17
N VAL A 3 -2.51 -39.64 -17.46
CA VAL A 3 -3.42 -38.84 -18.32
C VAL A 3 -3.77 -37.48 -17.69
N SER A 4 -3.88 -37.42 -16.35
CA SER A 4 -4.20 -36.18 -15.63
C SER A 4 -3.06 -35.16 -15.60
N ILE A 5 -1.83 -35.57 -15.92
CA ILE A 5 -0.65 -34.69 -16.03
C ILE A 5 -0.25 -34.47 -17.51
N ASN A 6 -1.17 -34.73 -18.45
CA ASN A 6 -0.93 -34.66 -19.90
C ASN A 6 0.23 -35.53 -20.40
N VAL A 7 0.54 -36.62 -19.70
CA VAL A 7 1.57 -37.59 -20.11
C VAL A 7 0.89 -38.75 -20.83
N SER A 8 1.44 -39.13 -21.99
CA SER A 8 0.96 -40.28 -22.74
C SER A 8 1.25 -41.58 -21.98
N ALA A 9 0.25 -42.44 -21.88
CA ALA A 9 0.40 -43.78 -21.34
C ALA A 9 0.15 -44.79 -22.48
N PRO A 10 1.01 -45.80 -22.66
CA PRO A 10 0.78 -46.87 -23.63
C PRO A 10 -0.30 -47.82 -23.09
N TYR A 11 -1.56 -47.38 -23.12
CA TYR A 11 -2.72 -48.17 -22.72
C TYR A 11 -3.76 -48.12 -23.84
N HIS A 12 -4.10 -49.28 -24.40
CA HIS A 12 -5.04 -49.43 -25.51
C HIS A 12 -6.22 -50.31 -25.09
N PRO A 13 -7.27 -49.72 -24.51
CA PRO A 13 -8.42 -50.50 -24.08
C PRO A 13 -9.24 -50.97 -25.27
N THR A 14 -9.54 -52.27 -25.26
CA THR A 14 -10.46 -52.93 -26.21
C THR A 14 -11.95 -52.59 -25.97
N PRO A 15 -12.45 -52.37 -24.73
CA PRO A 15 -13.88 -52.16 -24.54
C PRO A 15 -14.31 -50.72 -24.86
N ARG A 16 -15.46 -50.59 -25.54
CA ARG A 16 -16.01 -49.28 -25.97
C ARG A 16 -16.31 -48.34 -24.80
N TYR A 17 -16.81 -48.86 -23.68
CA TYR A 17 -17.15 -48.06 -22.49
C TYR A 17 -15.90 -47.40 -21.87
N ILE A 18 -14.77 -48.11 -21.83
CA ILE A 18 -13.50 -47.56 -21.31
C ILE A 18 -12.98 -46.44 -22.23
N ARG A 19 -13.14 -46.58 -23.54
CA ARG A 19 -12.75 -45.54 -24.51
C ARG A 19 -13.55 -44.26 -24.32
N ILE A 20 -14.87 -44.35 -24.14
CA ILE A 20 -15.73 -43.19 -23.90
C ILE A 20 -15.37 -42.53 -22.58
N PHE A 21 -15.17 -43.32 -21.51
CA PHE A 21 -14.73 -42.80 -20.22
C PHE A 21 -13.39 -42.07 -20.33
N LEU A 22 -12.38 -42.67 -20.95
CA LEU A 22 -11.07 -42.04 -21.13
C LEU A 22 -11.14 -40.76 -21.99
N ALA A 23 -11.97 -40.75 -23.03
CA ALA A 23 -12.17 -39.56 -23.85
C ALA A 23 -12.79 -38.41 -23.03
N SER A 24 -13.83 -38.70 -22.24
CA SER A 24 -14.44 -37.70 -21.34
C SER A 24 -13.47 -37.23 -20.25
N PHE A 25 -12.66 -38.13 -19.70
CA PHE A 25 -11.65 -37.81 -18.71
C PHE A 25 -10.53 -36.94 -19.29
N PHE A 26 -10.13 -37.20 -20.54
CA PHE A 26 -9.14 -36.38 -21.24
C PHE A 26 -9.65 -34.96 -21.47
N LEU A 27 -10.88 -34.80 -21.95
CA LEU A 27 -11.52 -33.50 -22.11
C LEU A 27 -11.62 -32.75 -20.77
N TYR A 28 -12.03 -33.43 -19.71
CA TYR A 28 -12.08 -32.86 -18.36
C TYR A 28 -10.69 -32.40 -17.89
N SER A 29 -9.66 -33.24 -18.04
CA SER A 29 -8.28 -32.91 -17.67
C SER A 29 -7.74 -31.71 -18.45
N MET A 30 -8.05 -31.62 -19.74
CA MET A 30 -7.67 -30.48 -20.58
C MET A 30 -8.32 -29.18 -20.09
N HIS A 31 -9.63 -29.20 -19.81
CA HIS A 31 -10.33 -28.03 -19.26
C HIS A 31 -9.81 -27.62 -17.89
N PHE A 32 -9.55 -28.59 -17.01
CA PHE A 32 -9.00 -28.33 -15.68
C PHE A 32 -7.60 -27.72 -15.76
N SER A 33 -6.73 -28.26 -16.61
CA SER A 33 -5.38 -27.71 -16.84
C SER A 33 -5.43 -26.29 -17.37
N ALA A 34 -6.32 -26.00 -18.33
CA ALA A 34 -6.48 -24.66 -18.87
C ALA A 34 -6.96 -23.68 -17.79
N ALA A 35 -7.99 -24.06 -17.02
CA ALA A 35 -8.51 -23.24 -15.93
C ALA A 35 -7.45 -22.95 -14.85
N TYR A 36 -6.66 -23.96 -14.47
CA TYR A 36 -5.58 -23.79 -13.50
C TYR A 36 -4.50 -22.82 -14.00
N GLN A 37 -4.07 -22.96 -15.26
CA GLN A 37 -3.09 -22.06 -15.85
C GLN A 37 -3.62 -20.63 -15.95
N SER A 38 -4.87 -20.44 -16.36
CA SER A 38 -5.50 -19.11 -16.41
C SER A 38 -5.64 -18.49 -15.02
N PHE A 39 -6.04 -19.27 -14.02
CA PHE A 39 -6.13 -18.80 -12.63
C PHE A 39 -4.75 -18.41 -12.09
N LEU A 40 -3.73 -19.24 -12.33
CA LEU A 40 -2.37 -18.98 -11.89
C LEU A 40 -1.79 -17.71 -12.53
N VAL A 41 -1.99 -17.51 -13.84
CA VAL A 41 -1.63 -16.27 -14.52
C VAL A 41 -2.37 -15.09 -13.91
N SER A 42 -3.66 -15.20 -13.64
CA SER A 42 -4.44 -14.12 -13.00
C SER A 42 -3.89 -13.74 -11.62
N VAL A 43 -3.57 -14.73 -10.79
CA VAL A 43 -3.06 -14.49 -9.43
C VAL A 43 -1.67 -13.86 -9.46
N ILE A 44 -0.79 -14.30 -10.37
CA ILE A 44 0.58 -13.77 -10.47
C ILE A 44 0.60 -12.37 -11.11
N THR A 45 -0.27 -12.12 -12.10
CA THR A 45 -0.32 -10.84 -12.83
C THR A 45 -1.10 -9.75 -12.11
N GLN A 46 -2.00 -10.13 -11.20
CA GLN A 46 -2.71 -9.20 -10.32
C GLN A 46 -2.36 -9.48 -8.85
N PRO A 47 -1.15 -9.12 -8.40
CA PRO A 47 -0.92 -8.97 -6.97
C PRO A 47 -2.04 -8.06 -6.43
N ARG A 48 -2.58 -8.35 -5.24
CA ARG A 48 -3.61 -7.53 -4.58
C ARG A 48 -3.04 -6.12 -4.29
N TYR A 49 -2.89 -5.31 -5.31
CA TYR A 49 -2.55 -3.90 -5.21
C TYR A 49 -3.85 -3.20 -4.85
N GLN A 50 -4.11 -3.05 -3.56
CA GLN A 50 -4.85 -1.85 -3.15
C GLN A 50 -4.08 -0.67 -3.72
N LYS A 51 -4.78 0.21 -4.45
CA LYS A 51 -4.15 1.31 -5.18
C LYS A 51 -3.52 2.25 -4.15
N GLN A 52 -2.21 2.08 -3.95
CA GLN A 52 -1.44 2.87 -3.00
C GLN A 52 -1.56 4.35 -3.35
N VAL A 53 -1.92 5.16 -2.34
CA VAL A 53 -2.06 6.61 -2.49
C VAL A 53 -0.68 7.20 -2.74
N LYS A 54 -0.44 7.73 -3.95
CA LYS A 54 0.89 8.20 -4.36
C LYS A 54 1.17 9.65 -3.92
N ASP A 55 0.13 10.47 -3.90
CA ASP A 55 0.22 11.92 -3.75
C ASP A 55 -0.89 12.48 -2.87
N GLN A 56 -0.67 13.69 -2.36
CA GLN A 56 -1.61 14.41 -1.49
C GLN A 56 -2.96 14.66 -2.19
N GLU A 57 -2.95 14.94 -3.50
CA GLU A 57 -4.17 15.14 -4.29
C GLU A 57 -5.06 13.90 -4.30
N MET A 58 -4.44 12.72 -4.39
CA MET A 58 -5.12 11.43 -4.35
C MET A 58 -5.64 11.12 -2.94
N ALA A 59 -4.89 11.49 -1.90
CA ALA A 59 -5.35 11.36 -0.51
C ALA A 59 -6.59 12.24 -0.27
N VAL A 60 -6.60 13.46 -0.79
CA VAL A 60 -7.76 14.36 -0.70
C VAL A 60 -8.96 13.80 -1.45
N SER A 61 -8.78 13.28 -2.66
CA SER A 61 -9.90 12.73 -3.45
C SER A 61 -10.50 11.46 -2.86
N TYR A 62 -9.71 10.67 -2.12
CA TYR A 62 -10.19 9.53 -1.34
C TYR A 62 -10.75 9.91 0.03
N GLY A 63 -10.76 11.19 0.40
CA GLY A 63 -11.37 11.67 1.64
C GLY A 63 -10.56 11.35 2.90
N PHE A 64 -9.23 11.34 2.80
CA PHE A 64 -8.38 11.10 3.96
C PHE A 64 -8.52 12.20 5.01
N THR A 65 -8.46 11.81 6.28
CA THR A 65 -8.38 12.76 7.40
C THR A 65 -6.93 13.14 7.64
N PHE A 66 -6.59 14.42 7.42
CA PHE A 66 -5.25 14.94 7.63
C PHE A 66 -5.07 15.39 9.07
N THR A 67 -4.03 14.89 9.73
CA THR A 67 -3.69 15.24 11.10
C THR A 67 -2.20 15.55 11.24
N GLY A 68 -1.80 16.23 12.29
CA GLY A 68 -0.38 16.50 12.56
C GLY A 68 -0.20 17.62 13.56
N SER A 69 1.04 18.11 13.68
CA SER A 69 1.33 19.20 14.63
C SER A 69 0.70 20.50 14.14
N GLU A 70 0.24 21.33 15.08
CA GLU A 70 -0.31 22.66 14.78
C GLU A 70 0.68 23.54 14.00
N ASN A 71 1.99 23.35 14.24
CA ASN A 71 3.05 24.04 13.51
C ASN A 71 3.01 23.77 12.00
N VAL A 72 2.49 22.62 11.56
CA VAL A 72 2.37 22.27 10.14
C VAL A 72 1.43 23.23 9.40
N LEU A 73 0.41 23.77 10.08
CA LEU A 73 -0.53 24.72 9.48
C LEU A 73 0.18 25.98 8.97
N SER A 74 1.22 26.44 9.68
CA SER A 74 2.05 27.58 9.26
C SER A 74 2.99 27.29 8.07
N TYR A 75 2.98 26.06 7.56
CA TYR A 75 3.71 25.70 6.33
C TYR A 75 2.76 25.43 5.16
N LEU A 76 1.44 25.32 5.41
CA LEU A 76 0.40 25.13 4.38
C LEU A 76 -0.05 26.47 3.77
N HIS A 77 0.89 27.19 3.18
CA HIS A 77 0.68 28.54 2.62
C HIS A 77 0.41 28.55 1.10
N ARG A 78 0.54 27.40 0.43
CA ARG A 78 0.31 27.32 -1.02
C ARG A 78 -1.17 27.56 -1.33
N ASN A 79 -1.43 28.37 -2.37
CA ASN A 79 -2.79 28.73 -2.80
C ASN A 79 -3.42 27.69 -3.74
N ASP A 80 -3.10 26.41 -3.53
CA ASP A 80 -3.66 25.31 -4.32
C ASP A 80 -4.95 24.81 -3.68
N SER A 81 -5.91 24.35 -4.48
CA SER A 81 -7.19 23.81 -4.00
C SER A 81 -6.98 22.65 -3.02
N THR A 82 -6.03 21.79 -3.30
CA THR A 82 -5.63 20.65 -2.45
C THR A 82 -5.11 21.13 -1.09
N THR A 83 -4.17 22.08 -1.08
CA THR A 83 -3.59 22.63 0.16
C THR A 83 -4.65 23.35 0.99
N LYS A 84 -5.54 24.10 0.34
CA LYS A 84 -6.68 24.76 0.99
C LYS A 84 -7.60 23.73 1.64
N TYR A 85 -7.98 22.68 0.92
CA TYR A 85 -8.81 21.61 1.46
C TYR A 85 -8.17 20.94 2.68
N ILE A 86 -6.88 20.60 2.58
CA ILE A 86 -6.12 20.00 3.68
C ILE A 86 -6.13 20.92 4.90
N ARG A 87 -5.87 22.22 4.71
CA ARG A 87 -5.87 23.22 5.79
C ARG A 87 -7.24 23.34 6.46
N ASP A 88 -8.31 23.36 5.68
CA ASP A 88 -9.67 23.54 6.19
C ASP A 88 -10.19 22.30 6.96
N HIS A 89 -9.66 21.10 6.64
CA HIS A 89 -10.02 19.82 7.29
C HIS A 89 -8.90 19.24 8.17
N PHE A 90 -7.90 20.05 8.52
CA PHE A 90 -6.75 19.58 9.30
C PHE A 90 -7.13 19.42 10.77
N VAL A 91 -6.87 18.24 11.33
CA VAL A 91 -7.11 17.95 12.75
C VAL A 91 -5.79 18.01 13.52
N PRO A 92 -5.58 19.02 14.39
CA PRO A 92 -4.35 19.13 15.15
C PRO A 92 -4.20 17.98 16.14
N CYS A 93 -3.02 17.36 16.14
CA CYS A 93 -2.66 16.27 17.02
C CYS A 93 -1.66 16.73 18.08
N LYS A 94 -2.03 16.57 19.36
CA LYS A 94 -1.17 16.94 20.50
C LYS A 94 0.02 16.00 20.69
N ASN A 95 -0.17 14.71 20.40
CA ASN A 95 0.87 13.68 20.54
C ASN A 95 1.04 12.94 19.21
N ILE A 96 2.06 13.32 18.45
CA ILE A 96 2.33 12.78 17.12
C ILE A 96 2.55 11.26 17.15
N ASP A 97 3.19 10.73 18.20
CA ASP A 97 3.45 9.28 18.28
C ASP A 97 2.16 8.49 18.42
N LYS A 98 1.18 9.03 19.16
CA LYS A 98 -0.15 8.43 19.26
C LYS A 98 -0.89 8.49 17.92
N CYS A 99 -0.84 9.63 17.22
CA CYS A 99 -1.47 9.76 15.91
C CYS A 99 -0.81 8.88 14.84
N LEU A 100 0.51 8.66 14.93
CA LEU A 100 1.21 7.68 14.09
C LEU A 100 0.78 6.25 14.42
N ALA A 101 0.59 5.90 15.69
CA ALA A 101 0.08 4.58 16.09
C ALA A 101 -1.32 4.29 15.50
N GLU A 102 -2.16 5.32 15.40
CA GLU A 102 -3.51 5.21 14.84
C GLU A 102 -3.52 4.88 13.34
N LEU A 103 -2.42 5.13 12.60
CA LEU A 103 -2.27 4.72 11.20
C LEU A 103 -2.31 3.20 11.00
N ILE A 104 -2.00 2.43 12.04
CA ILE A 104 -2.04 0.95 11.99
C ILE A 104 -3.50 0.48 11.89
N THR A 105 -4.43 1.20 12.51
CA THR A 105 -5.84 0.82 12.59
C THR A 105 -6.73 1.57 11.61
N ASP A 106 -6.35 2.79 11.23
CA ASP A 106 -7.15 3.67 10.37
C ASP A 106 -6.45 3.88 9.03
N GLU A 107 -6.91 3.14 8.01
CA GLU A 107 -6.40 3.21 6.64
C GLU A 107 -6.72 4.55 5.94
N THR A 108 -7.64 5.35 6.48
CA THR A 108 -8.11 6.61 5.88
C THR A 108 -7.50 7.84 6.53
N LYS A 109 -6.46 7.65 7.36
CA LYS A 109 -5.80 8.71 8.09
C LYS A 109 -4.43 9.03 7.49
N ALA A 110 -4.09 10.32 7.44
CA ALA A 110 -2.79 10.80 7.00
C ALA A 110 -2.17 11.69 8.07
N VAL A 111 -0.96 11.37 8.52
CA VAL A 111 -0.25 12.14 9.55
C VAL A 111 0.87 12.96 8.91
N ALA A 112 0.81 14.28 9.08
CA ALA A 112 1.86 15.22 8.71
C ALA A 112 2.88 15.34 9.84
N THR A 113 4.07 14.80 9.60
CA THR A 113 5.23 14.87 10.51
C THR A 113 6.52 15.00 9.70
N SER A 114 7.63 15.25 10.38
CA SER A 114 8.95 15.22 9.75
C SER A 114 9.32 13.79 9.36
N ARG A 115 9.97 13.61 8.20
CA ARG A 115 10.38 12.29 7.71
C ARG A 115 11.28 11.55 8.70
N LEU A 116 12.25 12.27 9.27
CA LEU A 116 13.17 11.70 10.25
C LEU A 116 12.44 11.20 11.50
N HIS A 117 11.34 11.86 11.91
CA HIS A 117 10.51 11.40 13.02
C HIS A 117 9.67 10.17 12.65
N ALA A 118 9.13 10.12 11.43
CA ALA A 118 8.38 8.96 10.94
C ALA A 118 9.28 7.72 10.84
N GLU A 119 10.48 7.86 10.25
CA GLU A 119 11.44 6.77 10.02
C GLU A 119 12.07 6.24 11.33
N ASN A 120 12.22 7.08 12.37
CA ASN A 120 12.80 6.67 13.65
C ASN A 120 11.77 6.27 14.71
N ASN A 121 10.47 6.22 14.36
CA ASN A 121 9.45 5.85 15.33
C ASN A 121 9.48 4.33 15.59
N LYS A 122 9.50 3.94 16.87
CA LYS A 122 9.47 2.52 17.28
C LYS A 122 8.08 1.89 17.14
N VAL A 123 7.02 2.70 17.11
CA VAL A 123 5.63 2.22 17.16
C VAL A 123 5.16 1.75 15.80
N VAL A 124 5.69 2.32 14.72
CA VAL A 124 5.21 2.06 13.37
C VAL A 124 6.39 1.66 12.50
N THR A 125 6.35 0.43 11.99
CA THR A 125 7.39 -0.14 11.12
C THR A 125 7.15 0.20 9.66
N ASP A 126 8.19 0.10 8.82
CA ASP A 126 8.16 0.39 7.39
C ASP A 126 7.07 -0.38 6.61
N GLU A 127 6.62 -1.52 7.12
CA GLU A 127 5.54 -2.31 6.53
C GLU A 127 4.16 -1.62 6.62
N HIS A 128 3.98 -0.72 7.60
CA HIS A 128 2.71 -0.08 7.92
C HIS A 128 2.67 1.41 7.53
N ILE A 129 3.80 2.01 7.13
CA ILE A 129 3.87 3.42 6.75
C ILE A 129 4.25 3.54 5.29
N PHE A 130 3.47 4.34 4.56
CA PHE A 130 3.91 4.88 3.29
C PHE A 130 4.17 6.37 3.41
N CYS A 131 5.42 6.77 3.20
CA CYS A 131 5.76 8.17 3.04
C CYS A 131 5.64 8.57 1.56
N PHE A 132 4.93 9.66 1.27
CA PHE A 132 4.91 10.28 -0.05
C PHE A 132 6.33 10.56 -0.57
N PRO A 133 6.56 10.69 -1.89
CA PRO A 133 7.88 10.99 -2.44
C PRO A 133 8.41 12.34 -1.94
N ARG A 134 9.75 12.51 -1.91
CA ARG A 134 10.41 13.73 -1.39
C ARG A 134 10.05 15.00 -2.17
N SER A 135 9.70 14.86 -3.45
CA SER A 135 9.18 15.94 -4.30
C SER A 135 7.89 16.54 -3.75
N SER A 136 7.10 15.74 -3.03
CA SER A 136 5.78 16.11 -2.49
C SER A 136 5.84 16.48 -1.00
N ASN A 137 7.01 16.93 -0.50
CA ASN A 137 7.13 17.46 0.85
C ASN A 137 6.29 18.74 1.01
N ILE A 138 5.60 18.87 2.15
CA ILE A 138 4.90 20.10 2.54
C ILE A 138 5.92 21.24 2.70
N HIS A 139 6.99 20.98 3.44
CA HIS A 139 8.08 21.93 3.66
C HIS A 139 9.38 21.19 3.98
N SER A 140 10.52 21.73 3.54
CA SER A 140 11.85 21.19 3.82
C SER A 140 12.59 22.18 4.72
N TYR A 141 13.01 21.72 5.91
CA TYR A 141 13.73 22.54 6.87
C TYR A 141 14.90 21.77 7.49
N ALA A 142 15.92 22.49 7.92
CA ALA A 142 17.04 21.94 8.67
C ALA A 142 16.71 21.95 10.18
N VAL A 143 17.07 20.86 10.87
CA VAL A 143 16.99 20.80 12.33
C VAL A 143 18.18 21.57 12.91
N LYS A 144 17.90 22.51 13.81
CA LYS A 144 18.92 23.32 14.48
C LYS A 144 18.72 23.25 15.99
N MET A 145 19.82 23.17 16.73
CA MET A 145 19.81 23.33 18.18
C MET A 145 19.73 24.82 18.51
N LEU A 146 18.72 25.22 19.27
CA LEU A 146 18.56 26.59 19.71
C LEU A 146 19.19 26.75 21.10
N VAL A 147 20.01 27.78 21.27
CA VAL A 147 20.65 28.13 22.54
C VAL A 147 20.30 29.59 22.85
N ARG A 148 20.25 29.94 24.15
CA ARG A 148 20.01 31.32 24.57
C ARG A 148 21.09 32.23 23.99
N LYS A 149 20.68 33.37 23.42
CA LYS A 149 21.57 34.31 22.72
C LYS A 149 22.78 34.75 23.57
N ASP A 150 22.60 34.83 24.89
CA ASP A 150 23.63 35.29 25.83
C ASP A 150 24.49 34.14 26.42
N TYR A 151 24.33 32.93 25.91
CA TYR A 151 25.14 31.79 26.35
C TYR A 151 26.36 31.67 25.44
N HIS A 152 27.50 32.14 25.93
CA HIS A 152 28.79 31.85 25.30
C HIS A 152 29.08 30.37 25.49
N LEU A 153 28.86 29.57 24.44
CA LEU A 153 29.49 28.26 24.33
C LEU A 153 30.98 28.55 24.14
N LEU A 154 31.76 28.29 25.20
CA LEU A 154 33.22 28.46 25.28
C LEU A 154 33.93 27.98 24.01
#